data_AF-A0A832IBT1-F1
#
_entry.id   AF-A0A832IBT1-F1
#
_cell.length_a   1.000
_cell.length_b   1.000
_cell.length_c   1.000
_cell.angle_alpha   90.00
_cell.angle_beta   90.00
_cell.angle_gamma   90.00
#
_symmetry.space_group_name_H-M   'P 1'
#
loop_
_entity.id
_entity.type
_entity.pdbx_description
1 polymer ?
#
loop_
_entity_poly.entity_id
_entity_poly.type
_entity_poly.pdbx_seq_one_letter_code
_entity_poly.pdbx_strand_id
1 'polypeptide(L)'
;MKKGIAPIFILIAVLVIGSLGVLSTKVFKKTSGGNQLQNQTQNTSQTSSPTSQQETAISSYEQFFGEVPVCQLFPKEKIEELTGKQFLEIKPGQNQTQRYTEYYCEYRQEKLPYSVEHGNPPQSPKNISIAFVSGNIDSLKEAYKLNKEKIEEDKDIPFSHHLVYNENGKFLRLEAFLSPNVELIINTWWSTLSQDEALKFVKDFAKYLKDFIQKKGETSSLSPTPKLEKEVGDSVPLPSDEDIIRNFFSFFGTQDAYKAALMMKTTDDSERQSWAVQFAAFNYLQVLKIEKANENQWTNNKHFYKVTLDVVMKPESADAPIPYYGYQNGENIRWLTLEKVGDIWKIAEIATGP
;
A
#
# COMPACT_ATOMS: atom_id res chain seq x y z
N MET A 1 -4.52 -63.54 7.67
CA MET A 1 -3.58 -62.62 6.97
C MET A 1 -3.94 -61.19 7.35
N LYS A 2 -3.17 -60.56 8.24
CA LYS A 2 -3.35 -59.16 8.66
C LYS A 2 -2.11 -58.39 8.21
N LYS A 3 -2.29 -57.37 7.36
CA LYS A 3 -1.21 -56.46 6.95
C LYS A 3 -1.21 -55.24 7.88
N GLY A 4 -0.12 -55.05 8.61
CA GLY A 4 0.13 -53.89 9.45
C GLY A 4 0.66 -52.72 8.62
N ILE A 5 0.20 -51.52 8.94
CA ILE A 5 0.71 -50.25 8.42
C ILE A 5 1.67 -49.70 9.48
N ALA A 6 2.93 -49.46 9.10
CA ALA A 6 3.92 -48.80 9.95
C ALA A 6 3.88 -47.28 9.74
N PRO A 7 3.98 -46.46 10.79
CA PRO A 7 4.09 -45.01 10.64
C PRO A 7 5.54 -44.60 10.37
N ILE A 8 5.71 -43.77 9.34
CA ILE A 8 6.98 -43.12 8.99
C ILE A 8 7.11 -41.87 9.87
N PHE A 9 8.10 -41.83 10.76
CA PHE A 9 8.53 -40.63 11.45
C PHE A 9 9.52 -39.86 10.56
N ILE A 10 9.15 -38.65 10.14
CA ILE A 10 10.06 -37.71 9.49
C ILE A 10 10.69 -36.84 10.57
N LEU A 11 12.00 -37.02 10.76
CA LEU A 11 12.84 -36.23 11.65
C LEU A 11 13.33 -35.00 10.85
N ILE A 12 12.86 -33.81 11.18
CA ILE A 12 13.39 -32.56 10.62
C ILE A 12 14.57 -32.11 11.49
N ALA A 13 15.78 -32.20 10.94
CA ALA A 13 16.98 -31.64 11.54
C ALA A 13 17.06 -30.14 11.23
N VAL A 14 17.03 -29.31 12.26
CA VAL A 14 17.29 -27.87 12.16
C VAL A 14 18.80 -27.65 12.24
N LEU A 15 19.40 -27.22 11.14
CA LEU A 15 20.78 -26.76 11.08
C LEU A 15 20.83 -25.28 11.48
N VAL A 16 21.28 -25.02 12.71
CA VAL A 16 21.66 -23.68 13.19
C VAL A 16 23.07 -23.40 12.68
N ILE A 17 23.19 -22.56 11.65
CA ILE A 17 24.47 -21.95 11.28
C ILE A 17 24.49 -20.58 11.94
N GLY A 18 25.21 -20.50 13.06
CA GLY A 18 25.53 -19.25 13.72
C GLY A 18 26.67 -18.52 13.00
N SER A 19 26.48 -17.23 12.76
CA SER A 19 27.58 -16.29 12.52
C SER A 19 27.73 -15.38 13.73
N LEU A 20 28.78 -15.65 14.48
CA LEU A 20 29.32 -14.86 15.58
C LEU A 20 29.69 -13.44 15.11
N GLY A 21 29.08 -12.44 15.72
CA GLY A 21 29.52 -11.04 15.69
C GLY A 21 29.70 -10.53 17.11
N VAL A 22 30.95 -10.54 17.58
CA VAL A 22 31.39 -10.12 18.91
C VAL A 22 31.24 -8.61 19.07
N LEU A 23 30.44 -8.14 20.04
CA LEU A 23 30.61 -6.81 20.63
C LEU A 23 30.67 -6.91 22.15
N SER A 24 31.84 -6.53 22.65
CA SER A 24 32.30 -6.56 24.02
C SER A 24 31.65 -5.44 24.85
N THR A 25 30.77 -5.78 25.79
CA THR A 25 30.30 -4.84 26.81
C THR A 25 31.31 -4.75 27.94
N LYS A 26 32.14 -3.70 27.93
CA LYS A 26 32.86 -3.27 29.14
C LYS A 26 31.89 -2.65 30.12
N VAL A 27 31.56 -3.43 31.14
CA VAL A 27 30.89 -3.00 32.37
C VAL A 27 31.83 -2.05 33.13
N PHE A 28 31.52 -0.76 33.14
CA PHE A 28 32.07 0.17 34.13
C PHE A 28 31.09 0.30 35.30
N LYS A 29 31.46 -0.37 36.39
CA LYS A 29 30.90 -0.21 37.73
C LYS A 29 31.39 1.13 38.26
N LYS A 30 30.51 2.09 38.57
CA LYS A 30 30.86 3.24 39.41
C LYS A 30 29.83 3.45 40.51
N THR A 31 30.41 3.72 41.66
CA THR A 31 29.90 3.65 43.02
C THR A 31 28.93 4.77 43.36
N SER A 32 28.02 4.44 44.26
CA SER A 32 27.11 5.30 45.02
C SER A 32 27.78 6.56 45.59
N GLY A 33 27.04 7.66 45.58
CA GLY A 33 27.35 8.92 46.27
C GLY A 33 26.14 9.83 46.19
N GLY A 34 25.31 9.81 47.24
CA GLY A 34 24.12 10.66 47.34
C GLY A 34 24.46 12.12 47.60
N ASN A 35 23.54 13.00 47.20
CA ASN A 35 23.20 14.21 47.95
C ASN A 35 21.83 14.74 47.48
N GLN A 36 21.00 15.04 48.47
CA GLN A 36 19.79 15.86 48.34
C GLN A 36 20.17 17.31 48.01
N LEU A 37 19.37 18.00 47.19
CA LEU A 37 18.65 19.24 47.60
C LEU A 37 17.75 19.80 46.49
N GLN A 38 16.52 20.12 46.90
CA GLN A 38 15.66 21.28 46.62
C GLN A 38 15.39 21.81 45.20
N ASN A 39 14.09 21.76 44.86
CA ASN A 39 13.23 22.81 44.27
C ASN A 39 13.88 24.00 43.55
N GLN A 40 13.55 24.15 42.27
CA GLN A 40 13.23 25.45 41.69
C GLN A 40 12.25 25.31 40.53
N THR A 41 11.07 25.89 40.71
CA THR A 41 10.07 26.17 39.69
C THR A 41 10.56 27.37 38.87
N GLN A 42 10.68 27.23 37.55
CA GLN A 42 10.83 28.36 36.64
C GLN A 42 9.83 28.26 35.49
N ASN A 43 8.94 29.26 35.45
CA ASN A 43 8.16 29.66 34.30
C ASN A 43 9.09 30.16 33.19
N THR A 44 8.89 29.69 31.95
CA THR A 44 9.31 30.44 30.77
C THR A 44 8.35 30.21 29.60
N SER A 45 7.60 31.28 29.31
CA SER A 45 7.23 31.85 28.01
C SER A 45 6.76 30.95 26.86
N GLN A 46 5.52 31.23 26.45
CA GLN A 46 4.96 30.98 25.13
C GLN A 46 5.86 31.55 24.03
N THR A 47 6.27 30.71 23.09
CA THR A 47 6.77 31.10 21.78
C THR A 47 5.83 30.50 20.74
N SER A 48 5.09 31.36 20.06
CA SER A 48 4.25 31.03 18.93
C SER A 48 5.10 30.58 17.74
N SER A 49 4.99 29.31 17.36
CA SER A 49 5.59 28.78 16.13
C SER A 49 4.78 29.20 14.90
N PRO A 50 5.45 29.51 13.77
CA PRO A 50 4.77 29.82 12.53
C PRO A 50 4.19 28.54 11.91
N THR A 51 2.92 28.57 11.55
CA THR A 51 2.24 27.53 10.78
C THR A 51 2.84 27.50 9.38
N SER A 52 3.71 26.53 9.09
CA SER A 52 4.16 26.23 7.73
C SER A 52 2.98 25.61 6.98
N GLN A 53 2.49 26.32 5.96
CA GLN A 53 1.53 25.78 5.00
C GLN A 53 2.19 24.60 4.27
N GLN A 54 1.71 23.40 4.56
CA GLN A 54 2.15 22.18 3.91
C GLN A 54 1.39 22.06 2.59
N GLU A 55 2.04 22.45 1.49
CA GLU A 55 1.56 22.21 0.13
C GLU A 55 1.30 20.72 -0.04
N THR A 56 0.03 20.34 -0.11
CA THR A 56 -0.38 18.95 -0.26
C THR A 56 -0.23 18.60 -1.73
N ALA A 57 0.78 17.80 -2.07
CA ALA A 57 0.98 17.32 -3.43
C ALA A 57 -0.30 16.64 -3.92
N ILE A 58 -0.92 17.22 -4.94
CA ILE A 58 -2.16 16.73 -5.56
C ILE A 58 -1.85 15.37 -6.17
N SER A 59 -2.59 14.34 -5.77
CA SER A 59 -2.41 12.98 -6.29
C SER A 59 -2.65 12.94 -7.81
N SER A 60 -1.97 12.05 -8.53
CA SER A 60 -2.17 11.88 -9.99
C SER A 60 -3.63 11.65 -10.37
N TYR A 61 -4.41 11.02 -9.48
CA TYR A 61 -5.86 10.89 -9.63
C TYR A 61 -6.59 12.24 -9.59
N GLU A 62 -6.28 13.09 -8.60
CA GLU A 62 -6.90 14.41 -8.46
C GLU A 62 -6.58 15.32 -9.64
N GLN A 63 -5.41 15.15 -10.28
CA GLN A 63 -5.10 15.81 -11.54
C GLN A 63 -6.04 15.38 -12.68
N PHE A 64 -6.49 14.11 -12.69
CA PHE A 64 -7.30 13.55 -13.76
C PHE A 64 -8.81 13.76 -13.54
N PHE A 65 -9.29 13.52 -12.32
CA PHE A 65 -10.71 13.56 -11.98
C PHE A 65 -11.12 14.72 -11.06
N GLY A 66 -10.16 15.46 -10.51
CA GLY A 66 -10.39 16.43 -9.43
C GLY A 66 -10.58 15.74 -8.08
N GLU A 67 -10.97 16.51 -7.06
CA GLU A 67 -11.33 16.01 -5.73
C GLU A 67 -12.74 15.36 -5.69
N VAL A 68 -13.16 14.73 -6.80
CA VAL A 68 -14.49 14.14 -6.93
C VAL A 68 -14.47 12.72 -6.34
N PRO A 69 -15.32 12.37 -5.37
CA PRO A 69 -15.42 11.01 -4.87
C PRO A 69 -15.78 10.00 -5.98
N VAL A 70 -15.25 8.79 -5.90
CA VAL A 70 -15.49 7.73 -6.90
C VAL A 70 -16.98 7.43 -7.09
N CYS A 71 -17.77 7.44 -6.01
CA CYS A 71 -19.23 7.24 -6.05
C CYS A 71 -20.00 8.34 -6.79
N GLN A 72 -19.42 9.55 -6.95
CA GLN A 72 -20.03 10.60 -7.76
C GLN A 72 -19.73 10.42 -9.25
N LEU A 73 -18.55 9.90 -9.59
CA LEU A 73 -18.21 9.52 -10.96
C LEU A 73 -19.03 8.31 -11.42
N PHE A 74 -19.25 7.38 -10.50
CA PHE A 74 -19.91 6.10 -10.73
C PHE A 74 -21.09 5.95 -9.75
N PRO A 75 -22.23 6.58 -10.02
CA PRO A 75 -23.37 6.50 -9.11
C PRO A 75 -23.90 5.07 -9.01
N LYS A 76 -24.50 4.75 -7.87
CA LYS A 76 -25.05 3.42 -7.56
C LYS A 76 -25.94 2.89 -8.66
N GLU A 77 -26.87 3.72 -9.15
CA GLU A 77 -27.84 3.34 -10.17
C GLU A 77 -27.14 2.84 -11.43
N LYS A 78 -26.00 3.45 -11.78
CA LYS A 78 -25.21 3.01 -12.92
C LYS A 78 -24.53 1.67 -12.68
N ILE A 79 -24.00 1.44 -11.47
CA ILE A 79 -23.41 0.15 -11.13
C ILE A 79 -24.49 -0.95 -11.05
N GLU A 80 -25.67 -0.65 -10.54
CA GLU A 80 -26.83 -1.56 -10.57
C GLU A 80 -27.26 -1.90 -11.99
N GLU A 81 -27.32 -0.91 -12.89
CA GLU A 81 -27.60 -1.11 -14.32
C GLU A 81 -26.58 -2.05 -14.98
N LEU A 82 -25.28 -1.82 -14.74
CA LEU A 82 -24.20 -2.60 -15.36
C LEU A 82 -24.11 -4.04 -14.82
N THR A 83 -24.47 -4.25 -13.55
CA THR A 83 -24.32 -5.54 -12.86
C THR A 83 -25.62 -6.35 -12.80
N GLY A 84 -26.78 -5.70 -12.92
CA GLY A 84 -28.08 -6.29 -12.63
C GLY A 84 -28.29 -6.65 -11.15
N LYS A 85 -27.44 -6.15 -10.24
CA LYS A 85 -27.58 -6.35 -8.79
C LYS A 85 -28.13 -5.10 -8.13
N GLN A 86 -28.79 -5.26 -7.00
CA GLN A 86 -29.12 -4.14 -6.12
C GLN A 86 -28.05 -4.00 -5.04
N PHE A 87 -27.67 -2.76 -4.73
CA PHE A 87 -26.74 -2.44 -3.65
C PHE A 87 -27.50 -1.75 -2.51
N LEU A 88 -27.26 -2.18 -1.28
CA LEU A 88 -27.93 -1.65 -0.09
C LEU A 88 -27.16 -0.48 0.52
N GLU A 89 -25.85 -0.46 0.30
CA GLU A 89 -24.95 0.51 0.93
C GLU A 89 -23.78 0.86 -0.01
N ILE A 90 -23.36 2.12 0.05
CA ILE A 90 -22.21 2.66 -0.69
C ILE A 90 -21.27 3.26 0.33
N LYS A 91 -20.01 2.82 0.36
CA LYS A 91 -18.98 3.40 1.22
C LYS A 91 -17.89 4.04 0.37
N PRO A 92 -17.86 5.38 0.25
CA PRO A 92 -16.69 6.05 -0.26
C PRO A 92 -15.57 5.90 0.78
N GLY A 93 -14.35 5.71 0.28
CA GLY A 93 -13.16 5.66 1.11
C GLY A 93 -11.99 6.30 0.40
N GLN A 94 -11.05 6.79 1.19
CA GLN A 94 -9.88 7.44 0.65
C GLN A 94 -8.67 7.26 1.57
N ASN A 95 -7.51 7.07 0.97
CA ASN A 95 -6.22 7.21 1.61
C ASN A 95 -5.32 8.09 0.72
N GLN A 96 -4.01 8.16 1.01
CA GLN A 96 -3.08 9.03 0.29
C GLN A 96 -2.87 8.62 -1.18
N THR A 97 -2.93 7.32 -1.48
CA THR A 97 -2.58 6.75 -2.80
C THR A 97 -3.79 6.21 -3.55
N GLN A 98 -4.93 6.13 -2.88
CA GLN A 98 -6.14 5.49 -3.39
C GLN A 98 -7.39 6.27 -3.02
N ARG A 99 -8.26 6.47 -4.00
CA ARG A 99 -9.67 6.83 -3.80
C ARG A 99 -10.51 5.65 -4.22
N TYR A 100 -11.49 5.24 -3.42
CA TYR A 100 -12.29 4.07 -3.72
C TYR A 100 -13.74 4.24 -3.32
N THR A 101 -14.59 3.37 -3.86
CA THR A 101 -15.96 3.19 -3.41
C THR A 101 -16.30 1.71 -3.42
N GLU A 102 -16.89 1.27 -2.33
CA GLU A 102 -17.42 -0.07 -2.16
C GLU A 102 -18.96 -0.06 -2.28
N TYR A 103 -19.50 -0.93 -3.11
CA TYR A 103 -20.94 -1.13 -3.34
C TYR A 103 -21.33 -2.48 -2.76
N TYR A 104 -22.15 -2.49 -1.71
CA TYR A 104 -22.49 -3.69 -0.94
C TYR A 104 -23.85 -4.25 -1.34
N CYS A 105 -23.92 -5.53 -1.73
CA CYS A 105 -25.18 -6.23 -2.05
C CYS A 105 -25.93 -6.73 -0.80
N GLU A 106 -25.24 -6.81 0.34
CA GLU A 106 -25.80 -7.21 1.63
C GLU A 106 -25.31 -6.20 2.68
N TYR A 107 -26.12 -5.90 3.69
CA TYR A 107 -25.69 -5.03 4.78
C TYR A 107 -24.46 -5.61 5.47
N ARG A 108 -23.43 -4.78 5.70
CA ARG A 108 -22.32 -5.17 6.57
C ARG A 108 -22.89 -5.50 7.94
N GLN A 109 -22.65 -6.71 8.44
CA GLN A 109 -22.77 -6.96 9.86
C GLN A 109 -21.57 -6.27 10.54
N GLU A 110 -21.67 -4.97 10.77
CA GLU A 110 -20.58 -4.14 11.34
C GLU A 110 -20.14 -4.59 12.74
N LYS A 111 -20.91 -5.47 13.38
CA LYS A 111 -20.60 -6.07 14.67
C LYS A 111 -21.18 -7.47 14.74
N LEU A 112 -20.43 -8.49 14.32
CA LEU A 112 -20.42 -9.68 15.14
C LEU A 112 -19.21 -9.56 16.06
N PRO A 113 -19.38 -9.46 17.40
CA PRO A 113 -18.28 -9.80 18.28
C PRO A 113 -17.78 -11.17 17.82
N TYR A 114 -16.47 -11.37 17.74
CA TYR A 114 -15.86 -12.67 17.45
C TYR A 114 -16.65 -13.74 18.20
N SER A 115 -17.53 -14.46 17.48
CA SER A 115 -18.20 -15.64 18.02
C SER A 115 -17.17 -16.74 17.87
N VAL A 116 -16.18 -16.71 18.78
CA VAL A 116 -15.20 -17.77 18.98
C VAL A 116 -15.90 -19.12 19.26
N GLU A 117 -17.19 -19.10 19.58
CA GLU A 117 -17.98 -20.29 19.94
C GLU A 117 -18.36 -21.20 18.76
N HIS A 118 -18.35 -20.72 17.50
CA HIS A 118 -18.85 -21.53 16.36
C HIS A 118 -17.99 -21.48 15.09
N GLY A 119 -16.67 -21.59 15.22
CA GLY A 119 -15.74 -22.21 14.23
C GLY A 119 -15.69 -21.72 12.76
N ASN A 120 -16.60 -20.87 12.31
CA ASN A 120 -16.69 -20.39 10.94
C ASN A 120 -16.34 -18.91 10.92
N PRO A 121 -15.32 -18.50 10.14
CA PRO A 121 -14.97 -17.09 10.01
C PRO A 121 -16.16 -16.29 9.46
N PRO A 122 -16.31 -15.02 9.84
CA PRO A 122 -17.32 -14.14 9.26
C PRO A 122 -17.16 -14.15 7.73
N GLN A 123 -18.26 -14.35 7.02
CA GLN A 123 -18.25 -14.32 5.56
C GLN A 123 -17.84 -12.92 5.11
N SER A 124 -16.86 -12.84 4.21
CA SER A 124 -16.48 -11.56 3.60
C SER A 124 -17.72 -10.91 2.98
N PRO A 125 -17.95 -9.61 3.21
CA PRO A 125 -19.12 -8.94 2.69
C PRO A 125 -19.14 -9.03 1.16
N LYS A 126 -20.33 -9.23 0.60
CA LYS A 126 -20.55 -9.24 -0.85
C LYS A 126 -20.54 -7.81 -1.36
N ASN A 127 -19.40 -7.36 -1.89
CA ASN A 127 -19.28 -6.05 -2.51
C ASN A 127 -18.58 -6.09 -3.88
N ILE A 128 -18.74 -4.98 -4.60
CA ILE A 128 -17.87 -4.56 -5.70
C ILE A 128 -17.10 -3.35 -5.21
N SER A 129 -15.78 -3.32 -5.43
CA SER A 129 -14.95 -2.17 -5.12
C SER A 129 -14.38 -1.58 -6.40
N ILE A 130 -14.58 -0.29 -6.59
CA ILE A 130 -13.96 0.49 -7.67
C ILE A 130 -12.98 1.46 -7.04
N ALA A 131 -11.72 1.40 -7.44
CA ALA A 131 -10.66 2.21 -6.86
C ALA A 131 -9.77 2.82 -7.93
N PHE A 132 -9.41 4.08 -7.75
CA PHE A 132 -8.29 4.68 -8.47
C PHE A 132 -7.05 4.61 -7.58
N VAL A 133 -5.96 4.10 -8.13
CA VAL A 133 -4.67 3.96 -7.46
C VAL A 133 -3.64 4.78 -8.23
N SER A 134 -2.87 5.57 -7.50
CA SER A 134 -1.67 6.23 -8.05
C SER A 134 -0.47 5.31 -7.83
N GLY A 135 0.20 4.88 -8.90
CA GLY A 135 1.32 3.93 -8.79
C GLY A 135 2.00 3.60 -10.12
N ASN A 136 3.21 3.03 -10.04
CA ASN A 136 3.99 2.61 -11.20
C ASN A 136 3.57 1.20 -11.66
N ILE A 137 3.04 1.12 -12.89
CA ILE A 137 2.52 -0.09 -13.53
C ILE A 137 3.56 -1.22 -13.59
N ASP A 138 4.84 -0.93 -13.80
CA ASP A 138 5.86 -1.98 -13.94
C ASP A 138 6.11 -2.74 -12.63
N SER A 139 5.83 -2.10 -11.49
CA SER A 139 5.93 -2.76 -10.18
C SER A 139 4.83 -3.82 -9.98
N LEU A 140 3.69 -3.69 -10.67
CA LEU A 140 2.58 -4.64 -10.58
C LEU A 140 2.88 -5.94 -11.33
N LYS A 141 3.62 -5.87 -12.45
CA LYS A 141 3.97 -7.05 -13.26
C LYS A 141 4.72 -8.11 -12.45
N GLU A 142 5.60 -7.68 -11.56
CA GLU A 142 6.32 -8.58 -10.66
C GLU A 142 5.40 -9.14 -9.56
N ALA A 143 4.44 -8.35 -9.07
CA ALA A 143 3.47 -8.81 -8.08
C ALA A 143 2.63 -10.00 -8.59
N TYR A 144 2.16 -9.96 -9.85
CA TYR A 144 1.34 -11.07 -10.37
C TYR A 144 2.11 -12.39 -10.46
N LYS A 145 3.37 -12.35 -10.91
CA LYS A 145 4.23 -13.55 -11.00
C LYS A 145 4.35 -14.24 -9.64
N LEU A 146 4.47 -13.45 -8.58
CA LEU A 146 4.71 -13.91 -7.23
C LEU A 146 3.43 -14.46 -6.59
N ASN A 147 2.29 -13.85 -6.87
CA ASN A 147 0.98 -14.35 -6.45
C ASN A 147 0.48 -15.53 -7.31
N LYS A 148 1.28 -15.98 -8.30
CA LYS A 148 0.88 -16.96 -9.32
C LYS A 148 -0.42 -16.55 -10.02
N GLU A 149 -0.63 -15.26 -10.16
CA GLU A 149 -1.77 -14.70 -10.87
C GLU A 149 -1.49 -14.79 -12.36
N LYS A 150 -2.49 -15.22 -13.11
CA LYS A 150 -2.47 -15.21 -14.57
C LYS A 150 -3.06 -13.88 -15.04
N ILE A 151 -2.41 -13.26 -16.00
CA ILE A 151 -2.89 -12.05 -16.66
C ILE A 151 -3.38 -12.43 -18.05
N GLU A 152 -4.52 -11.89 -18.43
CA GLU A 152 -5.00 -11.91 -19.81
C GLU A 152 -5.38 -10.49 -20.26
N GLU A 153 -5.36 -10.30 -21.57
CA GLU A 153 -5.86 -9.08 -22.22
C GLU A 153 -7.10 -9.44 -23.05
N ASP A 154 -8.00 -8.49 -23.19
CA ASP A 154 -9.21 -8.60 -23.99
C ASP A 154 -9.33 -7.43 -24.97
N LYS A 155 -9.31 -7.75 -26.26
CA LYS A 155 -9.40 -6.77 -27.35
C LYS A 155 -10.67 -5.91 -27.34
N ASP A 156 -11.72 -6.34 -26.64
CA ASP A 156 -12.98 -5.59 -26.55
C ASP A 156 -12.95 -4.48 -25.49
N ILE A 157 -11.88 -4.42 -24.67
CA ILE A 157 -11.66 -3.37 -23.67
C ILE A 157 -10.82 -2.24 -24.31
N PRO A 158 -11.32 -0.99 -24.32
CA PRO A 158 -10.74 0.10 -25.11
C PRO A 158 -9.52 0.78 -24.46
N PHE A 159 -8.91 0.16 -23.44
CA PHE A 159 -7.78 0.69 -22.69
C PHE A 159 -6.70 -0.37 -22.55
N SER A 160 -5.48 0.06 -22.22
CA SER A 160 -4.49 -0.87 -21.68
C SER A 160 -5.03 -1.41 -20.35
N HIS A 161 -5.04 -2.72 -20.18
CA HIS A 161 -5.65 -3.35 -19.02
C HIS A 161 -5.09 -4.75 -18.79
N HIS A 162 -5.33 -5.26 -17.58
CA HIS A 162 -5.10 -6.64 -17.20
C HIS A 162 -6.40 -7.22 -16.63
N LEU A 163 -6.83 -8.37 -17.17
CA LEU A 163 -7.75 -9.27 -16.50
C LEU A 163 -6.91 -10.20 -15.63
N VAL A 164 -7.07 -10.08 -14.32
CA VAL A 164 -6.26 -10.84 -13.37
C VAL A 164 -7.04 -12.03 -12.86
N TYR A 165 -6.43 -13.22 -12.96
CA TYR A 165 -6.97 -14.49 -12.51
C TYR A 165 -6.02 -15.10 -11.46
N ASN A 166 -6.56 -15.86 -10.51
CA ASN A 166 -5.72 -16.65 -9.61
C ASN A 166 -5.12 -17.88 -10.30
N GLU A 167 -4.29 -18.64 -9.58
CA GLU A 167 -3.67 -19.87 -10.07
C GLU A 167 -4.66 -20.96 -10.52
N ASN A 168 -5.93 -20.88 -10.09
CA ASN A 168 -7.00 -21.81 -10.46
C ASN A 168 -7.82 -21.31 -11.68
N GLY A 169 -7.42 -20.21 -12.32
CA GLY A 169 -8.12 -19.63 -13.47
C GLY A 169 -9.41 -18.88 -13.11
N LYS A 170 -9.61 -18.55 -11.84
CA LYS A 170 -10.77 -17.78 -11.38
C LYS A 170 -10.47 -16.29 -11.50
N PHE A 171 -11.38 -15.56 -12.14
CA PHE A 171 -11.27 -14.10 -12.28
C PHE A 171 -11.29 -13.42 -10.91
N LEU A 172 -10.37 -12.47 -10.71
CA LEU A 172 -10.22 -11.69 -9.48
C LEU A 172 -10.66 -10.24 -9.70
N ARG A 173 -10.09 -9.59 -10.72
CA ARG A 173 -10.22 -8.15 -10.92
C ARG A 173 -9.85 -7.69 -12.32
N LEU A 174 -10.38 -6.54 -12.71
CA LEU A 174 -9.91 -5.75 -13.83
C LEU A 174 -8.99 -4.64 -13.29
N GLU A 175 -7.86 -4.47 -13.94
CA GLU A 175 -6.95 -3.35 -13.73
C GLU A 175 -6.82 -2.60 -15.05
N ALA A 176 -7.30 -1.36 -15.12
CA ALA A 176 -7.29 -0.52 -16.32
C ALA A 176 -6.32 0.65 -16.13
N PHE A 177 -5.39 0.81 -17.07
CA PHE A 177 -4.33 1.81 -17.01
C PHE A 177 -4.76 3.06 -17.77
N LEU A 178 -5.19 4.08 -17.04
CA LEU A 178 -5.72 5.33 -17.61
C LEU A 178 -4.60 6.31 -17.98
N SER A 179 -3.47 6.23 -17.29
CA SER A 179 -2.21 6.91 -17.61
C SER A 179 -1.05 6.10 -17.03
N PRO A 180 0.23 6.45 -17.31
CA PRO A 180 1.38 5.78 -16.69
C PRO A 180 1.36 5.75 -15.15
N ASN A 181 0.63 6.68 -14.53
CA ASN A 181 0.60 6.89 -13.08
C ASN A 181 -0.80 6.73 -12.45
N VAL A 182 -1.82 6.40 -13.24
CA VAL A 182 -3.21 6.25 -12.76
C VAL A 182 -3.78 4.94 -13.24
N GLU A 183 -4.12 4.11 -12.28
CA GLU A 183 -4.77 2.82 -12.46
C GLU A 183 -6.18 2.86 -11.89
N LEU A 184 -7.13 2.26 -12.61
CA LEU A 184 -8.45 1.93 -12.10
C LEU A 184 -8.52 0.43 -11.83
N ILE A 185 -8.78 0.07 -10.58
CA ILE A 185 -8.96 -1.32 -10.15
C ILE A 185 -10.44 -1.55 -9.86
N ILE A 186 -11.00 -2.59 -10.48
CA ILE A 186 -12.35 -3.09 -10.22
C ILE A 186 -12.22 -4.48 -9.63
N ASN A 187 -12.41 -4.57 -8.31
CA ASN A 187 -12.46 -5.83 -7.60
C ASN A 187 -13.91 -6.31 -7.52
N THR A 188 -14.18 -7.45 -8.15
CA THR A 188 -15.46 -8.15 -8.01
C THR A 188 -15.25 -9.31 -7.06
N TRP A 189 -15.77 -9.21 -5.83
CA TRP A 189 -15.75 -10.36 -4.96
C TRP A 189 -16.66 -11.44 -5.57
N TRP A 190 -16.12 -12.65 -5.65
CA TRP A 190 -16.77 -13.82 -6.25
C TRP A 190 -18.05 -14.27 -5.53
N SER A 191 -18.27 -13.75 -4.32
CA SER A 191 -19.52 -13.92 -3.59
C SER A 191 -20.64 -12.99 -4.11
N THR A 192 -20.29 -11.93 -4.87
CA THR A 192 -21.20 -10.91 -5.39
C THR A 192 -21.65 -11.19 -6.82
N LEU A 193 -20.71 -11.55 -7.70
CA LEU A 193 -20.95 -11.89 -9.11
C LEU A 193 -20.33 -13.24 -9.43
N SER A 194 -21.02 -14.04 -10.25
CA SER A 194 -20.40 -15.19 -10.93
C SER A 194 -19.28 -14.71 -11.86
N GLN A 195 -18.40 -15.63 -12.28
CA GLN A 195 -17.27 -15.27 -13.15
C GLN A 195 -17.73 -14.63 -14.47
N ASP A 196 -18.77 -15.19 -15.11
CA ASP A 196 -19.30 -14.65 -16.36
C ASP A 196 -19.97 -13.28 -16.17
N GLU A 197 -20.71 -13.10 -15.07
CA GLU A 197 -21.28 -11.80 -14.70
C GLU A 197 -20.20 -10.76 -14.42
N ALA A 198 -19.12 -11.13 -13.72
CA ALA A 198 -18.00 -10.26 -13.43
C ALA A 198 -17.27 -9.83 -14.70
N LEU A 199 -16.95 -10.78 -15.59
CA LEU A 199 -16.31 -10.49 -16.89
C LEU A 199 -17.20 -9.61 -17.77
N LYS A 200 -18.50 -9.88 -17.83
CA LYS A 200 -19.45 -9.01 -18.55
C LYS A 200 -19.48 -7.61 -17.96
N PHE A 201 -19.58 -7.50 -16.63
CA PHE A 201 -19.61 -6.23 -15.92
C PHE A 201 -18.37 -5.39 -16.22
N VAL A 202 -17.16 -5.95 -16.09
CA VAL A 202 -15.93 -5.17 -16.31
C VAL A 202 -15.77 -4.69 -17.75
N LYS A 203 -16.25 -5.47 -18.74
CA LYS A 203 -16.28 -5.06 -20.15
C LYS A 203 -17.26 -3.93 -20.39
N ASP A 204 -18.48 -4.05 -19.87
CA ASP A 204 -19.51 -3.01 -20.03
C ASP A 204 -19.12 -1.74 -19.28
N PHE A 205 -18.52 -1.88 -18.09
CA PHE A 205 -17.95 -0.77 -17.33
C PHE A 205 -16.83 -0.08 -18.11
N ALA A 206 -15.91 -0.83 -18.74
CA ALA A 206 -14.83 -0.24 -19.51
C ALA A 206 -15.35 0.57 -20.72
N LYS A 207 -16.39 0.08 -21.41
CA LYS A 207 -17.06 0.85 -22.47
C LYS A 207 -17.67 2.14 -21.92
N TYR A 208 -18.41 2.04 -20.82
CA TYR A 208 -18.99 3.19 -20.14
C TYR A 208 -17.91 4.22 -19.71
N LEU A 209 -16.79 3.75 -19.16
CA LEU A 209 -15.67 4.61 -18.75
C LEU A 209 -15.07 5.36 -19.94
N LYS A 210 -14.94 4.70 -21.10
CA LYS A 210 -14.44 5.33 -22.33
C LYS A 210 -15.34 6.49 -22.73
N ASP A 211 -16.65 6.24 -22.80
CA ASP A 211 -17.63 7.26 -23.17
C ASP A 211 -17.64 8.41 -22.15
N PHE A 212 -17.51 8.09 -20.87
CA PHE A 212 -17.40 9.07 -19.78
C PHE A 212 -16.19 10.00 -19.95
N ILE A 213 -15.01 9.43 -20.21
CA ILE A 213 -13.77 10.19 -20.40
C ILE A 213 -13.86 11.07 -21.67
N GLN A 214 -14.37 10.52 -22.77
CA GLN A 214 -14.53 11.26 -24.03
C GLN A 214 -15.47 12.45 -23.87
N LYS A 215 -16.64 12.25 -23.24
CA LYS A 215 -17.60 13.32 -22.98
C LYS A 215 -17.03 14.42 -22.08
N LYS A 216 -16.24 14.06 -21.06
CA LYS A 216 -15.55 15.04 -20.21
C LYS A 216 -14.54 15.89 -21.01
N GLY A 217 -13.84 15.28 -21.97
CA GLY A 217 -12.93 15.99 -22.88
C GLY A 217 -13.64 17.02 -23.77
N GLU A 218 -14.85 16.73 -24.24
CA GLU A 218 -15.64 17.65 -25.09
C GLU A 218 -16.24 18.82 -24.30
N THR A 219 -16.54 18.63 -23.01
CA THR A 219 -17.23 19.65 -22.18
C THR A 219 -16.29 20.72 -21.62
N SER A 220 -14.96 20.51 -21.68
CA SER A 220 -13.94 21.48 -21.22
C SER A 220 -13.57 22.55 -22.26
N SER A 221 -14.38 22.74 -23.31
CA SER A 221 -14.26 23.86 -24.26
C SER A 221 -14.86 25.16 -23.70
N LEU A 222 -14.24 25.72 -22.67
CA LEU A 222 -14.44 27.12 -22.26
C LEU A 222 -13.19 27.94 -22.60
N SER A 223 -13.28 28.63 -23.74
CA SER A 223 -12.40 29.68 -24.29
C SER A 223 -10.92 29.35 -24.61
N PRO A 224 -10.48 29.63 -25.86
CA PRO A 224 -9.09 29.41 -26.27
C PRO A 224 -8.18 30.51 -25.69
N THR A 225 -7.28 30.13 -24.80
CA THR A 225 -6.09 30.95 -24.49
C THR A 225 -5.22 30.99 -25.75
N PRO A 226 -4.66 32.16 -26.14
CA PRO A 226 -3.90 32.29 -27.38
C PRO A 226 -2.71 31.34 -27.43
N LYS A 227 -2.60 30.67 -28.57
CA LYS A 227 -1.53 29.79 -29.01
C LYS A 227 -0.15 30.31 -28.58
N LEU A 228 0.46 29.67 -27.59
CA LEU A 228 1.91 29.74 -27.39
C LEU A 228 2.51 28.48 -28.00
N GLU A 229 2.95 28.61 -29.24
CA GLU A 229 3.91 27.67 -29.83
C GLU A 229 5.20 27.73 -29.00
N LYS A 230 5.47 26.67 -28.25
CA LYS A 230 6.83 26.22 -27.94
C LYS A 230 6.82 24.71 -27.73
N GLU A 231 7.55 24.03 -28.62
CA GLU A 231 8.02 22.66 -28.41
C GLU A 231 8.67 22.54 -27.02
N VAL A 232 8.15 21.66 -26.17
CA VAL A 232 8.88 21.08 -25.04
C VAL A 232 8.40 19.64 -24.88
N GLY A 233 9.33 18.69 -24.89
CA GLY A 233 9.02 17.27 -24.76
C GLY A 233 8.28 16.97 -23.46
N ASP A 234 7.10 16.36 -23.58
CA ASP A 234 6.31 15.84 -22.47
C ASP A 234 7.02 14.65 -21.82
N SER A 235 8.00 14.94 -20.95
CA SER A 235 8.40 13.99 -19.92
C SER A 235 7.54 14.25 -18.69
N VAL A 236 6.61 13.33 -18.40
CA VAL A 236 5.89 13.30 -17.12
C VAL A 236 6.92 13.38 -15.99
N PRO A 237 6.79 14.30 -15.01
CA PRO A 237 7.76 14.41 -13.93
C PRO A 237 7.78 13.11 -13.13
N LEU A 238 8.99 12.58 -12.94
CA LEU A 238 9.22 11.41 -12.09
C LEU A 238 8.81 11.72 -10.64
N PRO A 239 8.30 10.74 -9.88
CA PRO A 239 7.94 10.94 -8.48
C PRO A 239 9.15 11.41 -7.67
N SER A 240 8.91 12.29 -6.70
CA SER A 240 9.95 12.72 -5.77
C SER A 240 10.30 11.59 -4.80
N ASP A 241 11.46 11.68 -4.18
CA ASP A 241 11.88 10.76 -3.11
C ASP A 241 10.88 10.70 -1.95
N GLU A 242 10.29 11.84 -1.59
CA GLU A 242 9.27 11.89 -0.54
C GLU A 242 8.01 11.14 -0.95
N ASP A 243 7.60 11.24 -2.22
CA ASP A 243 6.47 10.47 -2.75
C ASP A 243 6.76 8.98 -2.71
N ILE A 244 7.98 8.56 -3.04
CA ILE A 244 8.42 7.16 -2.94
C ILE A 244 8.36 6.66 -1.50
N ILE A 245 8.85 7.44 -0.53
CA ILE A 245 8.83 7.09 0.90
C ILE A 245 7.39 7.02 1.43
N ARG A 246 6.54 7.99 1.07
CA ARG A 246 5.12 7.99 1.48
C ARG A 246 4.37 6.82 0.87
N ASN A 247 4.59 6.55 -0.41
CA ASN A 247 3.98 5.42 -1.09
C ASN A 247 4.41 4.09 -0.45
N PHE A 248 5.70 3.93 -0.13
CA PHE A 248 6.22 2.77 0.59
C PHE A 248 5.45 2.53 1.90
N PHE A 249 5.37 3.55 2.75
CA PHE A 249 4.68 3.42 4.03
C PHE A 249 3.14 3.34 3.92
N SER A 250 2.55 3.72 2.80
CA SER A 250 1.09 3.64 2.58
C SER A 250 0.56 2.19 2.50
N PHE A 251 1.44 1.22 2.21
CA PHE A 251 1.09 -0.20 2.13
C PHE A 251 1.00 -0.89 3.50
N PHE A 252 1.36 -0.21 4.57
CA PHE A 252 1.34 -0.75 5.92
C PHE A 252 -0.06 -0.58 6.54
N GLY A 253 -0.53 -1.61 7.25
CA GLY A 253 -1.86 -1.62 7.88
C GLY A 253 -3.04 -1.97 6.94
N THR A 254 -2.83 -2.01 5.62
CA THR A 254 -3.85 -2.37 4.60
C THR A 254 -3.78 -3.83 4.14
N GLN A 255 -3.06 -4.69 4.88
CA GLN A 255 -2.76 -6.10 4.54
C GLN A 255 -1.90 -6.32 3.27
N ASP A 256 -1.34 -5.27 2.67
CA ASP A 256 -0.53 -5.38 1.44
C ASP A 256 0.99 -5.26 1.70
N ALA A 257 1.44 -5.92 2.77
CA ALA A 257 2.85 -5.92 3.22
C ALA A 257 3.84 -6.35 2.12
N TYR A 258 3.37 -7.15 1.16
CA TYR A 258 4.19 -7.60 0.05
C TYR A 258 4.48 -6.49 -0.97
N LYS A 259 3.54 -5.57 -1.24
CA LYS A 259 3.78 -4.40 -2.10
C LYS A 259 4.82 -3.45 -1.50
N ALA A 260 4.80 -3.24 -0.19
CA ALA A 260 5.88 -2.53 0.49
C ALA A 260 7.24 -3.22 0.23
N ALA A 261 7.29 -4.55 0.36
CA ALA A 261 8.52 -5.30 0.11
C ALA A 261 9.01 -5.22 -1.35
N LEU A 262 8.13 -5.04 -2.35
CA LEU A 262 8.53 -4.83 -3.75
C LEU A 262 9.25 -3.48 -3.98
N MET A 263 8.94 -2.48 -3.15
CA MET A 263 9.63 -1.18 -3.16
C MET A 263 10.99 -1.22 -2.45
N MET A 264 11.31 -2.32 -1.76
CA MET A 264 12.64 -2.55 -1.22
C MET A 264 13.61 -2.98 -2.33
N LYS A 265 14.86 -2.57 -2.22
CA LYS A 265 15.97 -3.19 -2.96
C LYS A 265 16.31 -4.48 -2.23
N THR A 266 16.08 -5.63 -2.88
CA THR A 266 16.42 -6.95 -2.35
C THR A 266 17.31 -7.71 -3.32
N THR A 267 18.15 -8.62 -2.82
CA THR A 267 19.02 -9.48 -3.63
C THR A 267 18.27 -10.64 -4.25
N ASP A 268 17.24 -11.12 -3.56
CA ASP A 268 16.42 -12.26 -4.00
C ASP A 268 15.01 -12.21 -3.37
N ASP A 269 14.21 -13.23 -3.70
CA ASP A 269 12.83 -13.38 -3.23
C ASP A 269 12.75 -13.79 -1.75
N SER A 270 13.77 -14.47 -1.22
CA SER A 270 13.80 -14.87 0.20
C SER A 270 13.97 -13.65 1.10
N GLU A 271 14.84 -12.73 0.74
CA GLU A 271 14.99 -11.44 1.44
C GLU A 271 13.69 -10.62 1.34
N ARG A 272 13.06 -10.57 0.17
CA ARG A 272 11.78 -9.86 -0.02
C ARG A 272 10.68 -10.46 0.85
N GLN A 273 10.56 -11.78 0.89
CA GLN A 273 9.57 -12.45 1.74
C GLN A 273 9.82 -12.17 3.22
N SER A 274 11.09 -12.11 3.62
CA SER A 274 11.46 -11.75 5.00
C SER A 274 11.00 -10.34 5.35
N TRP A 275 11.18 -9.36 4.44
CA TRP A 275 10.63 -8.01 4.61
C TRP A 275 9.11 -8.00 4.68
N ALA A 276 8.43 -8.73 3.79
CA ALA A 276 6.96 -8.80 3.79
C ALA A 276 6.41 -9.35 5.12
N VAL A 277 7.07 -10.35 5.71
CA VAL A 277 6.70 -10.88 7.04
C VAL A 277 6.84 -9.79 8.12
N GLN A 278 7.94 -9.03 8.11
CA GLN A 278 8.11 -7.91 9.05
C GLN A 278 7.04 -6.84 8.85
N PHE A 279 6.73 -6.49 7.60
CA PHE A 279 5.74 -5.46 7.26
C PHE A 279 4.30 -5.91 7.55
N ALA A 280 4.03 -7.22 7.59
CA ALA A 280 2.73 -7.76 7.98
C ALA A 280 2.48 -7.69 9.50
N ALA A 281 3.51 -7.42 10.31
CA ALA A 281 3.41 -7.30 11.76
C ALA A 281 2.81 -5.98 12.24
N PHE A 282 2.64 -5.01 11.34
CA PHE A 282 2.00 -3.73 11.65
C PHE A 282 0.48 -3.88 11.61
N ASN A 283 -0.19 -3.38 12.64
CA ASN A 283 -1.63 -3.14 12.61
C ASN A 283 -1.91 -1.78 11.95
N TYR A 284 -1.07 -0.79 12.24
CA TYR A 284 -1.14 0.56 11.71
C TYR A 284 0.26 1.17 11.65
N LEU A 285 0.51 1.96 10.62
CA LEU A 285 1.73 2.77 10.49
C LEU A 285 1.40 4.02 9.67
N GLN A 286 1.79 5.19 10.16
CA GLN A 286 1.62 6.46 9.45
C GLN A 286 2.92 7.27 9.45
N VAL A 287 3.25 7.87 8.31
CA VAL A 287 4.33 8.86 8.23
C VAL A 287 3.88 10.19 8.80
N LEU A 288 4.51 10.63 9.88
CA LEU A 288 4.29 11.94 10.47
C LEU A 288 5.18 13.00 9.82
N LYS A 289 6.46 12.68 9.58
CA LYS A 289 7.44 13.63 9.05
C LYS A 289 8.51 12.92 8.21
N ILE A 290 8.97 13.58 7.16
CA ILE A 290 10.14 13.19 6.36
C ILE A 290 11.11 14.37 6.39
N GLU A 291 12.37 14.10 6.67
CA GLU A 291 13.45 15.08 6.71
C GLU A 291 14.62 14.56 5.87
N LYS A 292 15.22 15.41 5.03
CA LYS A 292 16.48 15.07 4.37
C LYS A 292 17.57 14.90 5.43
N ALA A 293 18.38 13.87 5.27
CA ALA A 293 19.49 13.56 6.18
C ALA A 293 20.79 13.46 5.39
N ASN A 294 21.90 13.86 6.01
CA ASN A 294 23.25 13.68 5.46
C ASN A 294 23.37 14.12 3.98
N GLU A 295 22.80 15.28 3.62
CA GLU A 295 22.77 15.77 2.22
C GLU A 295 24.16 15.89 1.59
N ASN A 296 25.19 16.10 2.41
CA ASN A 296 26.59 16.11 2.00
C ASN A 296 27.11 14.74 1.51
N GLN A 297 26.40 13.65 1.80
CA GLN A 297 26.70 12.29 1.35
C GLN A 297 25.79 11.82 0.20
N TRP A 298 24.87 12.66 -0.25
CA TRP A 298 23.98 12.33 -1.35
C TRP A 298 24.76 12.19 -2.65
N THR A 299 24.32 11.23 -3.46
CA THR A 299 24.82 11.03 -4.82
C THR A 299 23.62 10.89 -5.75
N ASN A 300 23.85 10.96 -7.07
CA ASN A 300 22.79 10.79 -8.07
C ASN A 300 22.02 9.46 -7.98
N ASN A 301 22.55 8.49 -7.23
CA ASN A 301 22.00 7.14 -7.08
C ASN A 301 21.70 6.77 -5.62
N LYS A 302 21.93 7.66 -4.65
CA LYS A 302 21.80 7.35 -3.23
C LYS A 302 21.46 8.58 -2.40
N HIS A 303 20.34 8.56 -1.70
CA HIS A 303 19.86 9.64 -0.83
C HIS A 303 19.47 9.08 0.55
N PHE A 304 19.52 9.93 1.57
CA PHE A 304 19.24 9.54 2.95
C PHE A 304 18.17 10.44 3.57
N TYR A 305 17.28 9.81 4.33
CA TYR A 305 16.14 10.47 4.95
C TYR A 305 15.97 10.03 6.39
N LYS A 306 15.54 10.94 7.24
CA LYS A 306 15.03 10.65 8.57
C LYS A 306 13.51 10.73 8.51
N VAL A 307 12.85 9.68 8.97
CA VAL A 307 11.39 9.56 8.95
C VAL A 307 10.87 9.36 10.37
N THR A 308 9.89 10.18 10.75
CA THR A 308 9.14 10.02 11.98
C THR A 308 7.81 9.34 11.67
N LEU A 309 7.51 8.27 12.39
CA LEU A 309 6.37 7.38 12.17
C LEU A 309 5.51 7.31 13.44
N ASP A 310 4.20 7.18 13.27
CA ASP A 310 3.30 6.68 14.31
C ASP A 310 2.99 5.21 14.02
N VAL A 311 3.15 4.35 15.02
CA VAL A 311 3.16 2.89 14.84
C VAL A 311 2.24 2.21 15.85
N VAL A 312 1.44 1.26 15.36
CA VAL A 312 0.76 0.27 16.20
C VAL A 312 1.09 -1.12 15.67
N MET A 313 1.78 -1.89 16.49
CA MET A 313 2.15 -3.27 16.20
C MET A 313 1.03 -4.24 16.56
N LYS A 314 0.97 -5.36 15.84
CA LYS A 314 0.08 -6.47 16.22
C LYS A 314 0.60 -7.14 17.50
N PRO A 315 -0.25 -7.46 18.49
CA PRO A 315 0.19 -8.06 19.74
C PRO A 315 1.02 -9.33 19.58
N GLU A 316 0.67 -10.19 18.61
CA GLU A 316 1.38 -11.44 18.32
C GLU A 316 2.82 -11.24 17.83
N SER A 317 3.18 -10.03 17.36
CA SER A 317 4.55 -9.72 16.94
C SER A 317 5.50 -9.46 18.11
N ALA A 318 5.00 -9.43 19.35
CA ALA A 318 5.82 -9.37 20.55
C ALA A 318 6.70 -10.63 20.71
N ASP A 319 6.23 -11.77 20.21
CA ASP A 319 6.89 -13.08 20.34
C ASP A 319 7.84 -13.39 19.17
N ALA A 320 8.02 -12.46 18.23
CA ALA A 320 8.99 -12.60 17.14
C ALA A 320 10.43 -12.69 17.68
N PRO A 321 11.39 -13.27 16.91
CA PRO A 321 12.79 -13.38 17.36
C PRO A 321 13.41 -12.05 17.81
N ILE A 322 12.97 -10.95 17.20
CA ILE A 322 13.17 -9.59 17.70
C ILE A 322 11.76 -9.06 18.01
N PRO A 323 11.42 -8.81 19.29
CA PRO A 323 10.11 -8.30 19.66
C PRO A 323 9.76 -7.05 18.85
N TYR A 324 8.58 -7.07 18.24
CA TYR A 324 8.08 -6.00 17.38
C TYR A 324 9.02 -5.60 16.24
N TYR A 325 9.97 -6.47 15.86
CA TYR A 325 11.01 -6.18 14.87
C TYR A 325 11.77 -4.86 15.15
N GLY A 326 11.94 -4.52 16.44
CA GLY A 326 12.63 -3.30 16.87
C GLY A 326 11.79 -2.03 16.81
N TYR A 327 10.49 -2.13 16.54
CA TYR A 327 9.53 -1.02 16.66
C TYR A 327 8.91 -0.97 18.05
N GLN A 328 8.38 0.19 18.41
CA GLN A 328 7.55 0.38 19.61
C GLN A 328 6.20 0.97 19.21
N ASN A 329 5.16 0.80 20.04
CA ASN A 329 3.90 1.49 19.80
C ASN A 329 4.07 3.00 20.05
N GLY A 330 3.45 3.83 19.21
CA GLY A 330 3.58 5.28 19.19
C GLY A 330 4.69 5.77 18.25
N GLU A 331 5.35 6.86 18.64
CA GLU A 331 6.33 7.53 17.77
C GLU A 331 7.64 6.72 17.62
N ASN A 332 8.07 6.54 16.38
CA ASN A 332 9.33 5.90 16.01
C ASN A 332 10.10 6.79 15.04
N ILE A 333 11.43 6.80 15.16
CA ILE A 333 12.32 7.40 14.17
C ILE A 333 13.03 6.28 13.41
N ARG A 334 13.06 6.40 12.09
CA ARG A 334 13.80 5.52 11.18
C ARG A 334 14.64 6.33 10.22
N TRP A 335 15.76 5.76 9.81
CA TRP A 335 16.65 6.31 8.82
C TRP A 335 16.53 5.46 7.56
N LEU A 336 16.12 6.09 6.48
CA LEU A 336 15.93 5.44 5.20
C LEU A 336 17.06 5.78 4.26
N THR A 337 17.54 4.76 3.59
CA THR A 337 18.42 4.91 2.43
C THR A 337 17.61 4.63 1.17
N LEU A 338 17.51 5.60 0.26
CA LEU A 338 17.02 5.37 -1.09
C LEU A 338 18.23 5.09 -2.02
N GLU A 339 18.13 4.07 -2.86
CA GLU A 339 19.11 3.81 -3.91
C GLU A 339 18.43 3.54 -5.26
N LYS A 340 19.08 3.97 -6.35
CA LYS A 340 18.64 3.63 -7.72
C LYS A 340 18.98 2.19 -8.07
N VAL A 341 18.00 1.48 -8.61
CA VAL A 341 18.13 0.17 -9.25
C VAL A 341 17.65 0.32 -10.70
N GLY A 342 18.60 0.46 -11.63
CA GLY A 342 18.29 0.99 -12.96
C GLY A 342 17.82 2.44 -12.84
N ASP A 343 16.68 2.76 -13.44
CA ASP A 343 16.08 4.11 -13.41
C ASP A 343 15.05 4.29 -12.28
N ILE A 344 14.87 3.29 -11.41
CA ILE A 344 13.85 3.29 -10.35
C ILE A 344 14.53 3.44 -8.98
N TRP A 345 14.05 4.38 -8.19
CA TRP A 345 14.45 4.52 -6.79
C TRP A 345 13.74 3.48 -5.91
N LYS A 346 14.50 2.84 -5.02
CA LYS A 346 14.01 1.85 -4.06
C LYS A 346 14.51 2.14 -2.65
N ILE A 347 13.77 1.66 -1.66
CA ILE A 347 14.20 1.66 -0.26
C ILE A 347 15.26 0.58 -0.10
N ALA A 348 16.51 0.99 0.06
CA ALA A 348 17.63 0.06 0.23
C ALA A 348 17.83 -0.37 1.68
N GLU A 349 17.48 0.49 2.63
CA GLU A 349 17.73 0.24 4.05
C GLU A 349 16.73 0.98 4.93
N ILE A 350 16.40 0.37 6.07
CA ILE A 350 15.61 0.95 7.16
C ILE A 350 16.39 0.74 8.47
N ALA A 351 17.05 1.77 8.95
CA ALA A 351 17.89 1.71 10.15
C ALA A 351 17.22 2.40 11.35
N THR A 352 17.61 1.99 12.55
CA THR A 352 17.20 2.62 13.82
C THR A 352 18.10 3.79 14.24
N GLY A 353 19.19 4.03 13.49
CA GLY A 353 20.15 5.12 13.70
C GLY A 353 20.73 5.63 12.36
N PRO A 354 21.37 6.82 12.37
CA PRO A 354 21.92 7.49 11.20
C PRO A 354 23.16 6.83 10.61
#